data_AF-A0A2A4JGE1-F1
#
_entry.id   AF-A0A2A4JGE1-F1
#
_cell.length_a   1.000
_cell.length_b   1.000
_cell.length_c   1.000
_cell.angle_alpha   90.00
_cell.angle_beta   90.00
_cell.angle_gamma   90.00
#
_symmetry.space_group_name_H-M   'P 1'
#
loop_
_entity.id
_entity.type
_entity.pdbx_description
1 polymer ?
#
loop_
_entity_poly.entity_id
_entity_poly.type
_entity_poly.pdbx_seq_one_letter_code
_entity_poly.pdbx_strand_id
1 'polypeptide(L)'
;MPPLFHMDNYEECLQDPDGLYCITEIALVSDEPSPLLTMIQDYSAHWPAHYNRTLLRHGICVTKTCKQFYDNSEGDLGSTLEACANESLYNNYKLKAKVSNAFDCSKREKSKPLDIVHVEDPAHTPERDSDNADIPDDLIISTGVPSDAFFRETPAVVENKMVGNEIADCRRNWWRHLLYINNYYYDSECMVHSWYLAADMQLYITALVVFLACRTPRVRKVTLSVLFVVATVVPALHTYHQKLDGVLVVYPEFLVKIFMDNPTFDFIYKRGHTNLIGYVVGMSMGYMVYAWQKAGGDPKNLRKYRFIYWTLFPMGCLCCYTGRLYYTHAPPPNMFIDIMFAAFMKPVFSIVIGTVIVGVVIQFENLYWSAVAWRGWTIPSRLSFSAYLLHIGFARNNVAAITTVSRTSLWMMLLCALRVTIVSFISAIVFWLMVETPLNNVVKEFFSGQKAIKEDKTEPSVDKHEHIEDKIAKDTSEILEKIENNNVFMRKRLVRSS
;
A
#
# COMPACT_ATOMS: atom_id res chain seq x y z
N MET A 1 -28.11 -4.59 -19.65
CA MET A 1 -28.08 -4.04 -18.27
C MET A 1 -27.92 -2.53 -18.37
N PRO A 2 -28.55 -1.75 -17.48
CA PRO A 2 -28.30 -0.31 -17.38
C PRO A 2 -26.81 0.01 -17.20
N PRO A 3 -26.37 1.20 -17.65
CA PRO A 3 -25.01 1.66 -17.37
C PRO A 3 -24.83 1.87 -15.87
N LEU A 4 -23.77 1.27 -15.32
CA LEU A 4 -23.41 1.40 -13.90
C LEU A 4 -23.11 2.86 -13.56
N PHE A 5 -22.39 3.54 -14.45
CA PHE A 5 -22.04 4.95 -14.38
C PHE A 5 -22.62 5.69 -15.58
N HIS A 6 -23.34 6.77 -15.33
CA HIS A 6 -23.87 7.65 -16.35
C HIS A 6 -23.90 9.07 -15.80
N MET A 7 -23.20 10.04 -16.40
CA MET A 7 -23.03 11.31 -15.69
C MET A 7 -23.14 12.60 -16.51
N ASP A 8 -24.11 12.81 -17.42
CA ASP A 8 -24.31 14.08 -18.16
C ASP A 8 -23.03 14.87 -18.52
N ASN A 9 -23.07 16.18 -18.72
CA ASN A 9 -21.87 16.99 -18.88
C ASN A 9 -21.88 18.06 -17.78
N TYR A 10 -20.98 17.93 -16.80
CA TYR A 10 -20.94 18.81 -15.65
C TYR A 10 -20.70 20.28 -16.04
N GLU A 11 -19.70 20.54 -16.88
CA GLU A 11 -19.34 21.90 -17.32
C GLU A 11 -20.50 22.54 -18.09
N GLU A 12 -21.07 21.79 -19.02
CA GLU A 12 -22.17 22.29 -19.85
C GLU A 12 -23.46 22.49 -19.04
N CYS A 13 -23.64 21.77 -17.93
CA CYS A 13 -24.75 21.98 -17.01
C CYS A 13 -24.57 23.29 -16.23
N LEU A 14 -23.38 23.53 -15.67
CA LEU A 14 -23.09 24.70 -14.83
C LEU A 14 -22.72 25.96 -15.63
N GLN A 15 -22.57 25.88 -16.95
CA GLN A 15 -22.52 27.06 -17.80
C GLN A 15 -23.80 27.89 -17.69
N ASP A 16 -24.95 27.22 -17.48
CA ASP A 16 -26.22 27.86 -17.21
C ASP A 16 -26.23 28.45 -15.78
N PRO A 17 -26.54 29.74 -15.58
CA PRO A 17 -26.58 30.36 -14.24
C PRO A 17 -27.53 29.66 -13.26
N ASP A 18 -28.60 29.04 -13.75
CA ASP A 18 -29.55 28.28 -12.92
C ASP A 18 -29.24 26.78 -12.90
N GLY A 19 -28.12 26.35 -13.50
CA GLY A 19 -27.70 24.95 -13.59
C GLY A 19 -27.58 24.25 -12.24
N LEU A 20 -28.25 23.10 -12.12
CA LEU A 20 -28.19 22.23 -10.95
C LEU A 20 -27.73 20.84 -11.41
N TYR A 21 -26.54 20.43 -10.96
CA TYR A 21 -25.98 19.12 -11.25
C TYR A 21 -25.97 18.30 -9.97
N CYS A 22 -26.57 17.10 -10.00
CA CYS A 22 -26.67 16.24 -8.83
C CYS A 22 -26.08 14.87 -9.11
N ILE A 23 -25.30 14.37 -8.16
CA ILE A 23 -24.76 13.02 -8.17
C ILE A 23 -25.55 12.20 -7.16
N THR A 24 -26.12 11.10 -7.64
CA THR A 24 -27.02 10.27 -6.84
C THR A 24 -26.78 8.78 -7.05
N GLU A 25 -27.04 8.02 -6.00
CA GLU A 25 -27.14 6.57 -6.05
C GLU A 25 -28.60 6.14 -6.30
N ILE A 26 -28.78 5.23 -7.26
CA ILE A 26 -30.08 4.73 -7.71
C ILE A 26 -30.09 3.21 -7.52
N ALA A 27 -30.90 2.72 -6.59
CA ALA A 27 -31.15 1.31 -6.42
C ALA A 27 -32.17 0.82 -7.47
N LEU A 28 -31.85 -0.28 -8.14
CA LEU A 28 -32.74 -0.95 -9.07
C LEU A 28 -33.78 -1.79 -8.31
N VAL A 29 -35.05 -1.48 -8.52
CA VAL A 29 -36.18 -2.18 -7.93
C VAL A 29 -37.18 -2.60 -9.02
N SER A 30 -38.04 -3.56 -8.70
CA SER A 30 -39.12 -3.99 -9.58
C SER A 30 -40.29 -4.46 -8.73
N ASP A 31 -41.51 -4.06 -9.09
CA ASP A 31 -42.73 -4.47 -8.38
C ASP A 31 -43.16 -5.89 -8.77
N GLU A 32 -42.74 -6.33 -9.96
CA GLU A 32 -42.99 -7.66 -10.49
C GLU A 32 -41.68 -8.44 -10.66
N PRO A 33 -41.71 -9.78 -10.69
CA PRO A 33 -40.51 -10.58 -10.96
C PRO A 33 -39.90 -10.21 -12.32
N SER A 34 -38.77 -9.52 -12.30
CA SER A 34 -38.05 -9.11 -13.50
C SER A 34 -36.85 -10.04 -13.74
N PRO A 35 -36.85 -10.84 -14.84
CA PRO A 35 -35.70 -11.69 -15.19
C PRO A 35 -34.40 -10.89 -15.36
N LEU A 36 -34.50 -9.62 -15.79
CA LEU A 36 -33.36 -8.74 -15.91
C LEU A 36 -32.80 -8.35 -14.53
N LEU A 37 -33.65 -8.05 -13.55
CA LEU A 37 -33.21 -7.72 -12.20
C LEU A 37 -32.54 -8.93 -11.54
N THR A 38 -33.11 -10.12 -11.68
CA THR A 38 -32.51 -11.36 -11.18
C THR A 38 -31.15 -11.63 -11.83
N MET A 39 -31.03 -11.49 -13.15
CA MET A 39 -29.73 -11.60 -13.84
C MET A 39 -28.71 -10.58 -13.31
N ILE A 40 -29.13 -9.33 -13.05
CA ILE A 40 -28.26 -8.30 -12.49
C ILE A 40 -27.81 -8.67 -11.07
N GLN A 41 -28.72 -9.18 -10.24
CA GLN A 41 -28.43 -9.63 -8.88
C GLN A 41 -27.46 -10.82 -8.89
N ASP A 42 -27.68 -11.82 -9.75
CA ASP A 42 -26.80 -12.98 -9.90
C ASP A 42 -25.41 -12.58 -10.40
N TYR A 43 -25.33 -11.66 -11.36
CA TYR A 43 -24.06 -11.11 -11.82
C TYR A 43 -23.33 -10.33 -10.72
N SER A 44 -24.07 -9.52 -9.95
CA SER A 44 -23.52 -8.67 -8.88
C SER A 44 -23.17 -9.47 -7.61
N ALA A 45 -23.75 -10.65 -7.43
CA ALA A 45 -23.45 -11.54 -6.30
C ALA A 45 -21.98 -11.98 -6.30
N HIS A 46 -21.30 -11.96 -7.44
CA HIS A 46 -19.87 -12.22 -7.56
C HIS A 46 -19.02 -10.95 -7.37
N TRP A 47 -19.14 -10.34 -6.19
CA TRP A 47 -18.46 -9.10 -5.80
C TRP A 47 -16.93 -9.06 -5.95
N PRO A 48 -16.15 -10.18 -5.84
CA PRO A 48 -14.70 -10.10 -5.98
C PRO A 48 -14.23 -9.71 -7.39
N ALA A 49 -15.03 -9.98 -8.42
CA ALA A 49 -14.68 -9.71 -9.81
C ALA A 49 -15.67 -8.78 -10.53
N HIS A 50 -16.84 -8.52 -9.95
CA HIS A 50 -17.90 -7.74 -10.57
C HIS A 50 -18.34 -6.61 -9.67
N TYR A 51 -18.55 -5.44 -10.29
CA TYR A 51 -19.15 -4.32 -9.59
C TYR A 51 -20.57 -4.65 -9.14
N ASN A 52 -21.02 -4.08 -8.03
CA ASN A 52 -22.42 -4.18 -7.65
C ASN A 52 -23.32 -3.36 -8.60
N ARG A 53 -23.95 -4.03 -9.58
CA ARG A 53 -24.79 -3.39 -10.61
C ARG A 53 -26.25 -3.21 -10.20
N THR A 54 -26.61 -3.57 -8.97
CA THR A 54 -27.94 -3.26 -8.42
C THR A 54 -28.07 -1.81 -7.97
N LEU A 55 -26.93 -1.17 -7.69
CA LEU A 55 -26.81 0.24 -7.36
C LEU A 55 -26.14 0.95 -8.53
N LEU A 56 -26.88 1.82 -9.20
CA LEU A 56 -26.35 2.68 -10.25
C LEU A 56 -25.92 4.02 -9.67
N ARG A 57 -24.86 4.61 -10.21
CA ARG A 57 -24.37 5.92 -9.80
C ARG A 57 -24.42 6.88 -10.95
N HIS A 58 -25.37 7.80 -10.88
CA HIS A 58 -25.66 8.71 -11.99
C HIS A 58 -25.46 10.17 -11.58
N GLY A 59 -24.79 10.93 -12.45
CA GLY A 59 -24.63 12.37 -12.34
C GLY A 59 -25.55 13.08 -13.33
N ILE A 60 -26.59 13.73 -12.85
CA ILE A 60 -27.69 14.21 -13.67
C ILE A 60 -27.74 15.73 -13.61
N CYS A 61 -27.77 16.36 -14.77
CA CYS A 61 -28.09 17.78 -14.89
C CYS A 61 -29.59 17.95 -14.74
N VAL A 62 -30.06 18.21 -13.52
CA VAL A 62 -31.48 18.22 -13.16
C VAL A 62 -32.27 19.21 -14.02
N THR A 63 -31.70 20.38 -14.28
CA THR A 63 -32.34 21.47 -15.04
C THR A 63 -32.48 21.20 -16.54
N LYS A 64 -31.65 20.32 -17.11
CA LYS A 64 -31.72 19.92 -18.52
C LYS A 64 -32.41 18.56 -18.69
N THR A 65 -31.89 17.54 -18.02
CA THR A 65 -32.29 16.13 -18.20
C THR A 65 -33.61 15.81 -17.49
N CYS A 66 -33.83 16.36 -16.29
CA CYS A 66 -35.04 16.12 -15.50
C CYS A 66 -36.02 17.30 -15.52
N LYS A 67 -35.94 18.15 -16.55
CA LYS A 67 -36.70 19.41 -16.65
C LYS A 67 -38.20 19.25 -16.44
N GLN A 68 -38.77 18.12 -16.86
CA GLN A 68 -40.21 17.82 -16.73
C GLN A 68 -40.65 17.48 -15.30
N PHE A 69 -39.72 17.08 -14.42
CA PHE A 69 -39.99 16.73 -13.02
C PHE A 69 -39.42 17.77 -12.05
N TYR A 70 -38.69 18.76 -12.57
CA TYR A 70 -38.04 19.81 -11.80
C TYR A 70 -38.83 21.10 -11.89
N ASP A 71 -39.64 21.36 -10.87
CA ASP A 71 -40.21 22.69 -10.63
C ASP A 71 -39.32 23.43 -9.63
N ASN A 72 -38.92 24.66 -9.97
CA ASN A 72 -38.00 25.52 -9.19
C ASN A 72 -38.54 25.94 -7.80
N SER A 73 -39.65 25.34 -7.35
CA SER A 73 -40.41 25.65 -6.14
C SER A 73 -40.34 24.48 -5.17
N GLU A 74 -39.60 24.61 -4.06
CA GLU A 74 -39.60 23.81 -2.80
C GLU A 74 -39.97 22.31 -2.88
N GLY A 75 -39.81 21.67 -4.03
CA GLY A 75 -40.07 20.25 -4.23
C GLY A 75 -38.92 19.46 -3.64
N ASP A 76 -39.24 18.32 -3.03
CA ASP A 76 -38.24 17.39 -2.55
C ASP A 76 -37.39 16.89 -3.73
N LEU A 77 -36.15 17.37 -3.82
CA LEU A 77 -35.22 17.07 -4.91
C LEU A 77 -34.99 15.56 -5.06
N GLY A 78 -35.09 14.80 -3.97
CA GLY A 78 -35.03 13.33 -4.00
C GLY A 78 -36.14 12.74 -4.86
N SER A 79 -37.38 13.21 -4.66
CA SER A 79 -38.54 12.76 -5.44
C SER A 79 -38.45 13.12 -6.93
N THR A 80 -37.90 14.30 -7.27
CA THR A 80 -37.63 14.70 -8.66
C THR A 80 -36.61 13.78 -9.32
N LEU A 81 -35.50 13.49 -8.63
CA LEU A 81 -34.46 12.59 -9.13
C LEU A 81 -35.00 11.17 -9.29
N GLU A 82 -35.81 10.70 -8.35
CA GLU A 82 -36.43 9.37 -8.41
C GLU A 82 -37.41 9.25 -9.58
N ALA A 83 -38.32 10.21 -9.75
CA ALA A 83 -39.27 10.23 -10.86
C ALA A 83 -38.55 10.25 -12.22
N CYS A 84 -37.51 11.09 -12.35
CA CYS A 84 -36.71 11.20 -13.56
C CYS A 84 -35.94 9.91 -13.89
N ALA A 85 -35.28 9.31 -12.88
CA ALA A 85 -34.57 8.05 -13.05
C ALA A 85 -35.54 6.91 -13.38
N ASN A 86 -36.70 6.88 -12.74
CA ASN A 86 -37.72 5.86 -12.91
C ASN A 86 -38.28 5.87 -14.33
N GLU A 87 -38.59 7.05 -14.89
CA GLU A 87 -39.06 7.15 -16.27
C GLU A 87 -38.03 6.58 -17.27
N SER A 88 -36.77 6.99 -17.15
CA SER A 88 -35.69 6.54 -18.03
C SER A 88 -35.45 5.03 -17.93
N LEU A 89 -35.37 4.49 -16.71
CA LEU A 89 -35.12 3.06 -16.47
C LEU A 89 -36.33 2.19 -16.85
N TYR A 90 -37.54 2.68 -16.61
CA TYR A 90 -38.76 1.93 -16.94
C TYR A 90 -38.99 1.86 -18.46
N ASN A 91 -38.74 2.96 -19.17
CA ASN A 91 -38.91 3.00 -20.62
C ASN A 91 -37.91 2.09 -21.34
N ASN A 92 -36.65 2.09 -20.91
CA ASN A 92 -35.58 1.34 -21.59
C ASN A 92 -35.43 -0.11 -21.10
N TYR A 93 -35.68 -0.37 -19.81
CA TYR A 93 -35.34 -1.65 -19.17
C TYR A 93 -36.49 -2.29 -18.38
N LYS A 94 -37.65 -1.63 -18.26
CA LYS A 94 -38.78 -2.08 -17.41
C LYS A 94 -38.37 -2.31 -15.95
N LEU A 95 -37.40 -1.51 -15.49
CA LEU A 95 -36.95 -1.47 -14.10
C LEU A 95 -37.37 -0.15 -13.47
N LYS A 96 -37.57 -0.15 -12.16
CA LYS A 96 -37.84 1.06 -11.39
C LYS A 96 -36.59 1.52 -10.64
N ALA A 97 -36.57 2.80 -10.33
CA ALA A 97 -35.53 3.46 -9.56
C ALA A 97 -36.00 3.69 -8.12
N LYS A 98 -35.10 3.52 -7.15
CA LYS A 98 -35.23 4.10 -5.82
C LYS A 98 -34.00 4.92 -5.53
N VAL A 99 -34.16 6.22 -5.30
CA VAL A 99 -33.04 7.13 -5.06
C VAL A 99 -32.67 7.13 -3.58
N SER A 100 -31.37 7.14 -3.28
CA SER A 100 -30.88 7.32 -1.92
C SER A 100 -31.11 8.75 -1.44
N ASN A 101 -31.43 8.94 -0.16
CA ASN A 101 -31.58 10.28 0.44
C ASN A 101 -30.25 11.05 0.52
N ALA A 102 -29.11 10.38 0.30
CA ALA A 102 -27.79 10.99 0.24
C ALA A 102 -27.40 11.27 -1.22
N PHE A 103 -27.65 12.49 -1.69
CA PHE A 103 -27.22 13.00 -3.00
C PHE A 103 -26.43 14.29 -2.82
N ASP A 104 -25.38 14.47 -3.64
CA ASP A 104 -24.54 15.67 -3.63
C ASP A 104 -24.87 16.53 -4.84
N CYS A 105 -25.30 17.76 -4.61
CA CYS A 105 -25.75 18.66 -5.66
C CYS A 105 -24.91 19.93 -5.69
N SER A 106 -24.36 20.22 -6.87
CA SER A 106 -23.60 21.42 -7.15
C SER A 106 -24.43 22.40 -7.95
N LYS A 107 -24.42 23.67 -7.51
CA LYS A 107 -24.89 24.82 -8.28
C LYS A 107 -23.69 25.71 -8.58
N ARG A 108 -23.84 26.59 -9.58
CA ARG A 108 -22.82 27.61 -9.85
C ARG A 108 -22.75 28.59 -8.67
N GLU A 109 -21.75 28.43 -7.81
CA GLU A 109 -21.43 29.45 -6.80
C GLU A 109 -20.99 30.74 -7.50
N LYS A 110 -21.50 31.88 -7.04
CA LYS A 110 -20.85 33.18 -7.29
C LYS A 110 -19.50 33.13 -6.59
N SER A 111 -18.45 32.81 -7.35
CA SER A 111 -17.12 32.53 -6.80
C SER A 111 -16.66 33.59 -5.80
N LYS A 112 -16.33 33.15 -4.57
CA LYS A 112 -15.24 33.80 -3.84
C LYS A 112 -13.92 33.19 -4.34
N PRO A 113 -12.87 34.00 -4.50
CA PRO A 113 -11.60 33.52 -5.02
C PRO A 113 -11.01 32.41 -4.13
N LEU A 114 -10.33 31.47 -4.79
CA LEU A 114 -9.54 30.38 -4.22
C LEU A 114 -8.36 30.95 -3.42
N ASP A 115 -8.63 31.38 -2.21
CA ASP A 115 -7.72 31.37 -1.09
C ASP A 115 -8.62 31.44 0.14
N ILE A 116 -8.40 30.54 1.09
CA ILE A 116 -9.16 30.35 2.33
C ILE A 116 -10.34 29.38 2.21
N VAL A 117 -10.03 28.08 2.25
CA VAL A 117 -10.92 27.10 2.89
C VAL A 117 -10.91 27.43 4.38
N HIS A 118 -11.87 28.25 4.83
CA HIS A 118 -12.19 28.32 6.25
C HIS A 118 -12.81 26.98 6.63
N VAL A 119 -12.05 26.16 7.35
CA VAL A 119 -12.60 25.06 8.14
C VAL A 119 -13.47 25.74 9.20
N GLU A 120 -14.80 25.66 9.06
CA GLU A 120 -15.66 25.96 10.20
C GLU A 120 -15.37 24.90 11.28
N ASP A 121 -14.85 25.38 12.40
CA ASP A 121 -14.63 24.57 13.60
C ASP A 121 -15.98 24.04 14.11
N PRO A 122 -16.11 22.73 14.44
CA PRO A 122 -17.26 22.24 15.19
C PRO A 122 -17.04 22.59 16.67
N ALA A 123 -17.14 23.87 16.99
CA ALA A 123 -17.05 24.36 18.36
C ALA A 123 -18.20 25.32 18.65
N HIS A 124 -19.44 24.83 18.61
CA HIS A 124 -20.56 25.29 19.44
C HIS A 124 -21.69 24.25 19.35
N THR A 125 -21.66 23.27 20.26
CA THR A 125 -22.87 22.54 20.66
C THR A 125 -23.71 23.48 21.53
N PRO A 126 -24.95 23.85 21.17
CA PRO A 126 -25.91 24.28 22.17
C PRO A 126 -26.34 23.05 22.99
N GLU A 127 -26.66 23.32 24.24
CA GLU A 127 -26.89 22.35 25.30
C GLU A 127 -27.98 21.31 24.98
N ARG A 128 -27.75 20.16 25.60
CA ARG A 128 -28.61 18.99 25.70
C ARG A 128 -29.89 19.34 26.46
N ASP A 129 -31.04 19.31 25.78
CA ASP A 129 -32.32 19.02 26.42
C ASP A 129 -32.63 17.53 26.26
N SER A 130 -32.62 16.84 27.39
CA SER A 130 -33.11 15.49 27.61
C SER A 130 -34.62 15.44 27.40
N ASP A 131 -35.10 14.57 26.51
CA ASP A 131 -36.13 13.58 26.83
C ASP A 131 -36.53 12.75 25.59
N ASN A 132 -36.65 11.43 25.84
CA ASN A 132 -37.37 10.39 25.09
C ASN A 132 -36.69 9.60 23.93
N ALA A 133 -36.45 8.33 24.29
CA ALA A 133 -36.82 7.09 23.60
C ALA A 133 -35.89 6.51 22.50
N ASP A 134 -35.18 5.46 22.91
CA ASP A 134 -34.84 4.20 22.22
C ASP A 134 -34.86 4.19 20.67
N ILE A 135 -33.67 4.22 20.07
CA ILE A 135 -33.41 3.79 18.68
C ILE A 135 -32.13 2.93 18.70
N PRO A 136 -32.08 1.74 18.03
CA PRO A 136 -30.93 0.84 18.11
C PRO A 136 -29.67 1.36 17.39
N ASP A 137 -28.51 0.98 17.92
CA ASP A 137 -27.12 1.32 17.50
C ASP A 137 -26.68 0.78 16.11
N ASP A 138 -27.57 0.75 15.11
CA ASP A 138 -27.24 0.27 13.75
C ASP A 138 -27.47 1.36 12.69
N LEU A 139 -26.86 2.54 12.81
CA LEU A 139 -26.69 3.45 11.66
C LEU A 139 -25.65 4.57 11.88
N ILE A 140 -24.39 4.22 12.18
CA ILE A 140 -23.28 5.16 11.98
C ILE A 140 -22.82 5.01 10.52
N ILE A 141 -23.51 5.67 9.60
CA ILE A 141 -22.99 5.90 8.25
C ILE A 141 -21.92 6.99 8.42
N SER A 142 -20.66 6.54 8.55
CA SER A 142 -19.50 7.37 8.21
C SER A 142 -19.78 8.03 6.88
N THR A 143 -19.61 9.34 6.80
CA THR A 143 -19.75 10.14 5.57
C THR A 143 -18.64 9.74 4.58
N GLY A 144 -18.76 8.54 4.02
CA GLY A 144 -17.93 8.06 2.93
C GLY A 144 -18.47 8.61 1.63
N VAL A 145 -17.60 9.30 0.88
CA VAL A 145 -17.93 9.81 -0.46
C VAL A 145 -18.29 8.62 -1.38
N PRO A 146 -19.39 8.68 -2.14
CA PRO A 146 -19.67 7.70 -3.19
C PRO A 146 -18.55 7.74 -4.22
N SER A 147 -17.73 6.68 -4.25
CA SER A 147 -16.53 6.51 -5.08
C SER A 147 -16.64 6.83 -6.58
N ASP A 148 -17.83 7.09 -7.14
CA ASP A 148 -18.01 7.36 -8.58
C ASP A 148 -18.62 8.74 -8.91
N ALA A 149 -18.82 9.62 -7.93
CA ALA A 149 -18.85 11.07 -8.17
C ALA A 149 -17.59 11.55 -8.92
N PHE A 150 -16.53 10.76 -8.76
CA PHE A 150 -15.19 10.87 -9.32
C PHE A 150 -15.07 10.86 -10.84
N PHE A 151 -15.99 10.22 -11.57
CA PHE A 151 -15.73 9.85 -12.98
C PHE A 151 -16.18 10.86 -14.04
N ARG A 152 -16.79 11.99 -13.68
CA ARG A 152 -17.22 13.02 -14.65
C ARG A 152 -17.35 14.45 -14.09
N GLU A 153 -16.80 14.68 -12.91
CA GLU A 153 -16.45 16.03 -12.49
C GLU A 153 -15.29 16.53 -13.37
N THR A 154 -15.18 17.84 -13.62
CA THR A 154 -14.01 18.39 -14.34
C THR A 154 -12.72 17.93 -13.66
N PRO A 155 -11.58 17.83 -14.37
CA PRO A 155 -10.30 17.48 -13.73
C PRO A 155 -10.04 18.29 -12.45
N ALA A 156 -10.43 19.56 -12.45
CA ALA A 156 -10.30 20.46 -11.30
C ALA A 156 -11.23 20.11 -10.12
N VAL A 157 -12.45 19.61 -10.37
CA VAL A 157 -13.41 19.26 -9.30
C VAL A 157 -13.08 17.88 -8.71
N VAL A 158 -12.67 16.91 -9.53
CA VAL A 158 -12.16 15.60 -9.07
C VAL A 158 -10.88 15.78 -8.25
N GLU A 159 -9.94 16.59 -8.74
CA GLU A 159 -8.73 16.97 -8.01
C GLU A 159 -9.09 17.65 -6.69
N ASN A 160 -10.00 18.63 -6.70
CA ASN A 160 -10.41 19.33 -5.47
C ASN A 160 -11.13 18.42 -4.47
N LYS A 161 -11.94 17.45 -4.88
CA LYS A 161 -12.62 16.53 -3.94
C LYS A 161 -11.68 15.44 -3.41
N MET A 162 -10.87 14.80 -4.27
CA MET A 162 -9.93 13.76 -3.81
C MET A 162 -8.79 14.35 -2.99
N VAL A 163 -8.09 15.32 -3.58
CA VAL A 163 -6.90 15.91 -3.00
C VAL A 163 -7.31 16.85 -1.87
N GLY A 164 -8.44 17.56 -1.98
CA GLY A 164 -8.93 18.45 -0.94
C GLY A 164 -9.33 17.72 0.36
N ASN A 165 -10.02 16.58 0.27
CA ASN A 165 -10.36 15.79 1.46
C ASN A 165 -9.09 15.25 2.14
N GLU A 166 -8.16 14.70 1.35
CA GLU A 166 -6.85 14.26 1.89
C GLU A 166 -6.08 15.41 2.53
N ILE A 167 -6.06 16.61 1.91
CA ILE A 167 -5.40 17.79 2.46
C ILE A 167 -6.06 18.18 3.80
N ALA A 168 -7.40 18.20 3.88
CA ALA A 168 -8.11 18.55 5.09
C ALA A 168 -7.80 17.57 6.23
N ASP A 169 -7.83 16.28 5.93
CA ASP A 169 -7.48 15.22 6.86
C ASP A 169 -6.01 15.28 7.29
N CYS A 170 -5.09 15.50 6.36
CA CYS A 170 -3.68 15.66 6.66
C CYS A 170 -3.44 16.87 7.55
N ARG A 171 -4.11 18.01 7.32
CA ARG A 171 -3.99 19.19 8.19
C ARG A 171 -4.42 18.90 9.63
N ARG A 172 -5.42 18.04 9.81
CA ARG A 172 -5.93 17.67 11.14
C ARG A 172 -5.09 16.57 11.81
N ASN A 173 -4.60 15.59 11.05
CA ASN A 173 -4.07 14.33 11.58
C ASN A 173 -2.58 14.06 11.24
N TRP A 174 -1.84 14.99 10.63
CA TRP A 174 -0.41 14.81 10.27
C TRP A 174 0.46 14.33 11.45
N TRP A 175 0.18 14.80 12.67
CA TRP A 175 0.93 14.45 13.88
C TRP A 175 0.92 12.93 14.17
N ARG A 176 -0.12 12.20 13.73
CA ARG A 176 -0.20 10.73 13.89
C ARG A 176 0.87 9.99 13.09
N HIS A 177 1.31 10.57 11.97
CA HIS A 177 2.37 10.02 11.13
C HIS A 177 3.75 10.23 11.75
N LEU A 178 3.98 11.37 12.42
CA LEU A 178 5.24 11.62 13.15
C LEU A 178 5.44 10.64 14.31
N LEU A 179 4.34 10.27 14.99
CA LEU A 179 4.37 9.30 16.08
C LEU A 179 4.33 7.84 15.61
N TYR A 180 4.23 7.59 14.30
CA TYR A 180 4.10 6.23 13.73
C TYR A 180 2.94 5.41 14.33
N ILE A 181 1.80 6.06 14.59
CA ILE A 181 0.58 5.41 15.11
C ILE A 181 -0.58 5.40 14.11
N ASN A 182 -0.41 6.00 12.94
CA ASN A 182 -1.44 6.15 11.92
C ASN A 182 -2.03 4.81 11.44
N ASN A 183 -1.28 3.70 11.54
CA ASN A 183 -1.76 2.38 11.16
C ASN A 183 -2.80 1.75 12.13
N TYR A 184 -3.10 2.38 13.27
CA TYR A 184 -4.19 1.95 14.18
C TYR A 184 -5.46 2.77 14.05
N TYR A 185 -5.40 3.88 13.32
CA TYR A 185 -6.52 4.79 13.09
C TYR A 185 -7.08 4.60 11.68
N TYR A 186 -8.41 4.69 11.55
CA TYR A 186 -9.15 4.47 10.29
C TYR A 186 -10.03 5.68 9.90
N ASP A 187 -10.05 6.71 10.75
CA ASP A 187 -10.80 7.96 10.62
C ASP A 187 -10.06 9.02 9.78
N SER A 188 -9.03 8.65 9.01
CA SER A 188 -8.26 9.62 8.23
C SER A 188 -7.71 9.02 6.94
N GLU A 189 -7.84 9.79 5.87
CA GLU A 189 -7.37 9.44 4.54
C GLU A 189 -5.94 9.90 4.24
N CYS A 190 -5.30 10.59 5.19
CA CYS A 190 -3.99 11.19 5.00
C CYS A 190 -2.92 10.13 4.70
N MET A 191 -2.25 10.25 3.54
CA MET A 191 -1.03 9.49 3.22
C MET A 191 -1.14 7.99 3.53
N VAL A 192 -2.20 7.34 3.01
CA VAL A 192 -2.57 5.94 3.35
C VAL A 192 -1.38 5.00 3.37
N HIS A 193 -0.52 5.02 2.34
CA HIS A 193 0.63 4.11 2.23
C HIS A 193 1.58 4.15 3.41
N SER A 194 1.70 5.29 4.11
CA SER A 194 2.59 5.44 5.25
C SER A 194 2.27 4.51 6.44
N TRP A 195 1.14 3.78 6.41
CA TRP A 195 0.86 2.70 7.36
C TRP A 195 2.02 1.70 7.48
N TYR A 196 2.72 1.43 6.37
CA TYR A 196 3.83 0.49 6.33
C TYR A 196 5.04 1.03 7.10
N LEU A 197 5.33 2.34 7.02
CA LEU A 197 6.42 2.95 7.80
C LEU A 197 6.13 2.89 9.30
N ALA A 198 4.87 3.09 9.70
CA ALA A 198 4.46 2.94 11.09
C ALA A 198 4.59 1.51 11.59
N ALA A 199 4.12 0.54 10.79
CA ALA A 199 4.30 -0.87 11.11
C ALA A 199 5.79 -1.25 11.21
N ASP A 200 6.62 -0.81 10.26
CA ASP A 200 8.06 -1.10 10.25
C ASP A 200 8.77 -0.54 11.48
N MET A 201 8.48 0.71 11.88
CA MET A 201 9.05 1.29 13.10
C MET A 201 8.64 0.53 14.37
N GLN A 202 7.36 0.15 14.49
CA GLN A 202 6.86 -0.62 15.63
C GLN A 202 7.56 -2.00 15.72
N LEU A 203 7.72 -2.66 14.57
CA LEU A 203 8.40 -3.95 14.48
C LEU A 203 9.91 -3.81 14.72
N TYR A 204 10.53 -2.72 14.26
CA TYR A 204 11.93 -2.39 14.52
C TYR A 204 12.22 -2.20 16.01
N ILE A 205 11.37 -1.46 16.72
CA ILE A 205 11.46 -1.33 18.18
C ILE A 205 11.34 -2.71 18.83
N THR A 206 10.43 -3.56 18.34
CA THR A 206 10.29 -4.94 18.83
C THR A 206 11.59 -5.75 18.63
N ALA A 207 12.24 -5.65 17.46
CA ALA A 207 13.57 -6.25 17.24
C ALA A 207 14.59 -5.78 18.27
N LEU A 208 14.70 -4.46 18.45
CA LEU A 208 15.66 -3.87 19.37
C LEU A 208 15.45 -4.41 20.79
N VAL A 209 14.21 -4.45 21.25
CA VAL A 209 13.87 -5.01 22.57
C VAL A 209 14.30 -6.47 22.66
N VAL A 210 13.97 -7.30 21.65
CA VAL A 210 14.36 -8.72 21.66
C VAL A 210 15.88 -8.89 21.69
N PHE A 211 16.64 -8.18 20.85
CA PHE A 211 18.08 -8.38 20.78
C PHE A 211 18.86 -7.74 21.94
N LEU A 212 18.36 -6.62 22.51
CA LEU A 212 19.00 -5.93 23.63
C LEU A 212 18.63 -6.53 24.99
N ALA A 213 17.35 -6.90 25.20
CA ALA A 213 16.88 -7.46 26.46
C ALA A 213 17.18 -8.97 26.56
N CYS A 214 17.00 -9.74 25.49
CA CYS A 214 17.28 -11.18 25.48
C CYS A 214 18.75 -11.46 25.15
N ARG A 215 19.61 -11.27 26.15
CA ARG A 215 21.08 -11.43 26.00
C ARG A 215 21.54 -12.86 25.81
N THR A 216 20.88 -13.84 26.42
CA THR A 216 21.29 -15.25 26.32
C THR A 216 20.69 -15.92 25.08
N PRO A 217 21.43 -16.82 24.41
CA PRO A 217 20.95 -17.50 23.22
C PRO A 217 19.72 -18.38 23.50
N ARG A 218 19.58 -18.92 24.71
CA ARG A 218 18.40 -19.71 25.10
C ARG A 218 17.16 -18.84 25.20
N VAL A 219 17.24 -17.70 25.92
CA VAL A 219 16.12 -16.77 26.07
C VAL A 219 15.72 -16.24 24.70
N ARG A 220 16.68 -15.84 23.86
CA ARG A 220 16.38 -15.35 22.50
C ARG A 220 15.62 -16.36 21.65
N LYS A 221 16.03 -17.63 21.65
CA LYS A 221 15.31 -18.69 20.92
C LYS A 221 13.88 -18.85 21.45
N VAL A 222 13.72 -18.92 22.78
CA VAL A 222 12.39 -19.03 23.41
C VAL A 222 11.51 -17.83 23.05
N THR A 223 12.03 -16.60 23.17
CA THR A 223 11.30 -15.38 22.83
C THR A 223 10.89 -15.35 21.36
N LEU A 224 11.79 -15.67 20.43
CA LEU A 224 11.46 -15.72 19.00
C LEU A 224 10.42 -16.81 18.69
N SER A 225 10.50 -17.99 19.33
CA SER A 225 9.49 -19.04 19.19
C SER A 225 8.12 -18.60 19.71
N VAL A 226 8.07 -17.95 20.87
CA VAL A 226 6.82 -17.41 21.43
C VAL A 226 6.24 -16.34 20.51
N LEU A 227 7.06 -15.39 20.05
CA LEU A 227 6.63 -14.35 19.11
C LEU A 227 6.14 -14.93 17.78
N PHE A 228 6.74 -16.01 17.29
CA PHE A 228 6.28 -16.70 16.08
C PHE A 228 4.87 -17.28 16.27
N VAL A 229 4.61 -17.92 17.41
CA VAL A 229 3.29 -18.46 17.74
C VAL A 229 2.28 -17.32 17.86
N VAL A 230 2.62 -16.26 18.61
CA VAL A 230 1.75 -15.08 18.76
C VAL A 230 1.45 -14.44 17.40
N ALA A 231 2.46 -14.26 16.55
CA ALA A 231 2.30 -13.66 15.23
C ALA A 231 1.47 -14.52 14.25
N THR A 232 1.33 -15.81 14.51
CA THR A 232 0.49 -16.73 13.74
C THR A 232 -0.95 -16.73 14.27
N VAL A 233 -1.11 -16.73 15.59
CA VAL A 233 -2.42 -16.82 16.26
C VAL A 233 -3.17 -15.49 16.21
N VAL A 234 -2.50 -14.35 16.35
CA VAL A 234 -3.15 -13.04 16.41
C VAL A 234 -3.94 -12.70 15.14
N PRO A 235 -3.39 -12.87 13.91
CA PRO A 235 -4.18 -12.70 12.69
C PRO A 235 -5.40 -13.63 12.64
N ALA A 236 -5.23 -14.90 13.05
CA ALA A 236 -6.31 -15.89 13.07
C ALA A 236 -7.46 -15.49 14.03
N LEU A 237 -7.11 -14.95 15.20
CA LEU A 237 -8.08 -14.44 16.17
C LEU A 237 -8.82 -13.21 15.65
N HIS A 238 -8.11 -12.27 15.01
CA HIS A 238 -8.73 -11.13 14.35
C HIS A 238 -9.74 -11.58 13.29
N THR A 239 -9.35 -12.50 12.41
CA THR A 239 -10.23 -13.08 11.40
C THR A 239 -11.45 -13.77 12.02
N TYR A 240 -11.28 -14.51 13.11
CA TYR A 240 -12.38 -15.21 13.80
C TYR A 240 -13.38 -14.24 14.43
N HIS A 241 -12.90 -13.27 15.23
CA HIS A 241 -13.78 -12.40 16.00
C HIS A 241 -14.45 -11.31 15.17
N GLN A 242 -13.77 -10.83 14.13
CA GLN A 242 -14.24 -9.71 13.31
C GLN A 242 -14.84 -10.16 11.97
N LYS A 243 -14.94 -11.48 11.74
CA LYS A 243 -15.47 -12.10 10.50
C LYS A 243 -14.84 -11.48 9.25
N LEU A 244 -13.51 -11.43 9.23
CA LEU A 244 -12.74 -10.82 8.14
C LEU A 244 -12.36 -11.87 7.10
N ASP A 245 -11.97 -11.42 5.91
CA ASP A 245 -11.43 -12.31 4.88
C ASP A 245 -10.02 -12.79 5.26
N GLY A 246 -9.68 -14.02 4.87
CA GLY A 246 -8.34 -14.57 5.12
C GLY A 246 -7.21 -13.91 4.32
N VAL A 247 -7.54 -13.14 3.29
CA VAL A 247 -6.62 -12.35 2.46
C VAL A 247 -7.26 -11.01 2.11
N LEU A 248 -6.44 -9.98 1.88
CA LEU A 248 -6.94 -8.73 1.31
C LEU A 248 -7.39 -8.98 -0.13
N VAL A 249 -8.71 -9.03 -0.34
CA VAL A 249 -9.32 -9.14 -1.67
C VAL A 249 -9.34 -7.75 -2.30
N VAL A 250 -8.70 -7.61 -3.45
CA VAL A 250 -8.65 -6.36 -4.20
C VAL A 250 -9.71 -6.40 -5.29
N TYR A 251 -10.86 -5.79 -5.01
CA TYR A 251 -11.97 -5.67 -5.93
C TYR A 251 -12.06 -4.24 -6.51
N PRO A 252 -12.79 -4.04 -7.61
CA PRO A 252 -12.76 -2.77 -8.35
C PRO A 252 -13.17 -1.54 -7.52
N GLU A 253 -14.22 -1.63 -6.71
CA GLU A 253 -14.67 -0.53 -5.85
C GLU A 253 -13.63 -0.14 -4.80
N PHE A 254 -12.92 -1.14 -4.24
CA PHE A 254 -11.84 -0.90 -3.29
C PHE A 254 -10.65 -0.15 -3.91
N LEU A 255 -10.37 -0.40 -5.20
CA LEU A 255 -9.34 0.32 -5.94
C LEU A 255 -9.74 1.77 -6.23
N VAL A 256 -11.00 2.02 -6.61
CA VAL A 256 -11.51 3.38 -6.83
C VAL A 256 -11.51 4.18 -5.52
N LYS A 257 -11.84 3.54 -4.41
CA LYS A 257 -11.72 4.10 -3.05
C LYS A 257 -10.29 4.21 -2.54
N ILE A 258 -9.27 3.85 -3.33
CA ILE A 258 -7.84 3.87 -2.96
C ILE A 258 -7.60 3.28 -1.56
N PHE A 259 -8.06 2.05 -1.38
CA PHE A 259 -7.86 1.26 -0.17
C PHE A 259 -8.65 1.72 1.08
N MET A 260 -9.68 2.56 0.93
CA MET A 260 -10.55 2.97 2.05
C MET A 260 -11.72 1.99 2.28
N ASP A 261 -12.32 2.11 3.47
CA ASP A 261 -13.56 1.44 3.89
C ASP A 261 -13.55 -0.09 3.82
N ASN A 262 -12.38 -0.72 3.93
CA ASN A 262 -12.28 -2.18 3.95
C ASN A 262 -11.82 -2.66 5.34
N PRO A 263 -12.67 -3.41 6.07
CA PRO A 263 -12.32 -3.87 7.41
C PRO A 263 -11.10 -4.82 7.40
N THR A 264 -10.96 -5.66 6.37
CA THR A 264 -9.78 -6.53 6.23
C THR A 264 -8.49 -5.70 6.07
N PHE A 265 -8.54 -4.60 5.32
CA PHE A 265 -7.42 -3.66 5.22
C PHE A 265 -7.09 -3.02 6.57
N ASP A 266 -8.11 -2.55 7.29
CA ASP A 266 -7.94 -1.79 8.53
C ASP A 266 -7.49 -2.61 9.74
N PHE A 267 -8.01 -3.82 9.86
CA PHE A 267 -7.78 -4.67 11.03
C PHE A 267 -6.66 -5.69 10.83
N ILE A 268 -6.45 -6.20 9.59
CA ILE A 268 -5.46 -7.25 9.32
C ILE A 268 -4.29 -6.73 8.49
N TYR A 269 -4.53 -5.93 7.46
CA TYR A 269 -3.47 -5.57 6.52
C TYR A 269 -2.52 -4.51 7.08
N LYS A 270 -3.04 -3.42 7.65
CA LYS A 270 -2.20 -2.26 8.04
C LYS A 270 -1.57 -2.35 9.44
N ARG A 271 -2.15 -3.12 10.36
CA ARG A 271 -1.73 -3.13 11.77
C ARG A 271 -0.34 -3.77 11.95
N GLY A 272 0.49 -3.22 12.83
CA GLY A 272 1.84 -3.74 13.07
C GLY A 272 1.84 -5.17 13.62
N HIS A 273 0.97 -5.46 14.60
CA HIS A 273 0.96 -6.76 15.29
C HIS A 273 0.49 -7.93 14.39
N THR A 274 -0.36 -7.66 13.40
CA THR A 274 -0.81 -8.68 12.42
C THR A 274 0.23 -8.94 11.32
N ASN A 275 1.31 -8.15 11.28
CA ASN A 275 2.43 -8.28 10.34
C ASN A 275 3.74 -8.72 11.02
N LEU A 276 3.70 -9.05 12.31
CA LEU A 276 4.85 -9.44 13.11
C LEU A 276 5.58 -10.69 12.57
N ILE A 277 4.87 -11.59 11.88
CA ILE A 277 5.40 -12.91 11.49
C ILE A 277 6.60 -12.82 10.55
N GLY A 278 6.53 -11.98 9.50
CA GLY A 278 7.62 -11.81 8.55
C GLY A 278 8.87 -11.26 9.24
N TYR A 279 8.66 -10.37 10.19
CA TYR A 279 9.72 -9.78 10.99
C TYR A 279 10.40 -10.81 11.92
N VAL A 280 9.62 -11.64 12.61
CA VAL A 280 10.14 -12.72 13.46
C VAL A 280 10.90 -13.78 12.65
N VAL A 281 10.39 -14.16 11.46
CA VAL A 281 11.08 -15.06 10.55
C VAL A 281 12.41 -14.47 10.08
N GLY A 282 12.42 -13.20 9.67
CA GLY A 282 13.64 -12.48 9.28
C GLY A 282 14.68 -12.41 10.39
N MET A 283 14.28 -12.05 11.61
CA MET A 283 15.16 -12.03 12.79
C MET A 283 15.75 -13.42 13.09
N SER A 284 14.90 -14.46 13.02
CA SER A 284 15.31 -15.84 13.29
C SER A 284 16.33 -16.33 12.26
N MET A 285 16.08 -16.06 10.98
CA MET A 285 16.97 -16.41 9.89
C MET A 285 18.29 -15.63 9.94
N GLY A 286 18.24 -14.32 10.19
CA GLY A 286 19.44 -13.50 10.37
C GLY A 286 20.31 -13.97 11.53
N TYR A 287 19.70 -14.33 12.66
CA TYR A 287 20.42 -14.91 13.79
C TYR A 287 21.05 -16.27 13.47
N MET A 288 20.34 -17.11 12.71
CA MET A 288 20.85 -18.39 12.24
C MET A 288 22.05 -18.23 11.29
N VAL A 289 21.98 -17.29 10.34
CA VAL A 289 23.10 -16.97 9.43
C VAL A 289 24.30 -16.47 10.21
N TYR A 290 24.11 -15.56 11.17
CA TYR A 290 25.19 -15.08 12.03
C TYR A 290 25.87 -16.22 12.80
N ALA A 291 25.09 -17.13 13.39
CA ALA A 291 25.63 -18.29 14.10
C ALA A 291 26.39 -19.25 13.18
N TRP A 292 25.88 -19.47 11.96
CA TRP A 292 26.52 -20.32 10.96
C TRP A 292 27.84 -19.74 10.45
N GLN A 293 27.88 -18.43 10.15
CA GLN A 293 29.11 -17.73 9.76
C GLN A 293 30.15 -17.77 10.88
N LYS A 294 29.73 -17.57 12.14
CA LYS A 294 30.61 -17.66 13.31
C LYS A 294 31.18 -19.06 13.53
N ALA A 295 30.44 -20.10 13.16
CA ALA A 295 30.89 -21.49 13.24
C ALA A 295 31.83 -21.91 12.08
N GLY A 296 32.15 -21.00 11.15
CA GLY A 296 33.01 -21.31 10.00
C GLY A 296 32.31 -22.16 8.94
N GLY A 297 30.99 -22.01 8.77
CA GLY A 297 30.22 -22.77 7.80
C GLY A 297 30.71 -22.57 6.35
N ASP A 298 30.94 -23.68 5.64
CA ASP A 298 31.31 -23.66 4.21
C ASP A 298 30.06 -23.77 3.32
N PRO A 299 29.78 -22.79 2.43
CA PRO A 299 28.68 -22.86 1.46
C PRO A 299 28.71 -24.12 0.58
N LYS A 300 29.89 -24.69 0.30
CA LYS A 300 30.04 -25.84 -0.60
C LYS A 300 29.28 -27.07 -0.12
N ASN A 301 29.23 -27.28 1.20
CA ASN A 301 28.53 -28.42 1.80
C ASN A 301 27.01 -28.33 1.60
N LEU A 302 26.48 -27.11 1.49
CA LEU A 302 25.05 -26.88 1.32
C LEU A 302 24.62 -27.14 -0.13
N ARG A 303 25.53 -27.09 -1.11
CA ARG A 303 25.22 -27.25 -2.55
C ARG A 303 24.53 -28.58 -2.89
N LYS A 304 24.66 -29.61 -2.05
CA LYS A 304 23.90 -30.88 -2.16
C LYS A 304 22.39 -30.66 -2.14
N TYR A 305 21.91 -29.63 -1.44
CA TYR A 305 20.48 -29.31 -1.30
C TYR A 305 19.97 -28.37 -2.40
N ARG A 306 20.74 -28.15 -3.47
CA ARG A 306 20.39 -27.25 -4.58
C ARG A 306 19.02 -27.56 -5.16
N PHE A 307 18.70 -28.83 -5.40
CA PHE A 307 17.40 -29.20 -5.93
C PHE A 307 16.24 -28.73 -5.04
N ILE A 308 16.36 -28.90 -3.72
CA ILE A 308 15.37 -28.45 -2.73
C ILE A 308 15.28 -26.92 -2.69
N TYR A 309 16.40 -26.22 -2.82
CA TYR A 309 16.38 -24.76 -2.90
C TYR A 309 15.61 -24.26 -4.14
N TRP A 310 15.77 -24.95 -5.29
CA TRP A 310 15.05 -24.61 -6.52
C TRP A 310 13.54 -24.90 -6.45
N THR A 311 13.07 -25.79 -5.57
CA THR A 311 11.62 -26.00 -5.37
C THR A 311 10.96 -24.86 -4.59
N LEU A 312 11.73 -23.96 -3.95
CA LEU A 312 11.19 -22.78 -3.26
C LEU A 312 10.49 -21.81 -4.22
N PHE A 313 11.01 -21.67 -5.46
CA PHE A 313 10.41 -20.79 -6.47
C PHE A 313 9.00 -21.23 -6.90
N PRO A 314 8.78 -22.47 -7.40
CA PRO A 314 7.44 -22.94 -7.73
C PRO A 314 6.53 -23.01 -6.50
N MET A 315 7.05 -23.29 -5.30
CA MET A 315 6.27 -23.21 -4.06
C MET A 315 5.79 -21.78 -3.78
N GLY A 316 6.65 -20.77 -3.97
CA GLY A 316 6.27 -19.36 -3.85
C GLY A 316 5.20 -18.97 -4.87
N CYS A 317 5.35 -19.37 -6.13
CA CYS A 317 4.33 -19.16 -7.17
C CYS A 317 3.00 -19.85 -6.83
N LEU A 318 3.06 -21.07 -6.28
CA LEU A 318 1.87 -21.80 -5.82
C LEU A 318 1.17 -21.06 -4.67
N CYS A 319 1.93 -20.54 -3.70
CA CYS A 319 1.38 -19.71 -2.62
C CYS A 319 0.69 -18.45 -3.14
N CYS A 320 1.23 -17.79 -4.16
CA CYS A 320 0.55 -16.67 -4.80
C CYS A 320 -0.72 -17.12 -5.54
N TYR A 321 -0.67 -18.29 -6.18
CA TYR A 321 -1.80 -18.85 -6.93
C TYR A 321 -2.98 -19.23 -6.02
N THR A 322 -2.75 -19.66 -4.77
CA THR A 322 -3.84 -20.00 -3.84
C THR A 322 -4.77 -18.82 -3.55
N GLY A 323 -4.29 -17.58 -3.66
CA GLY A 323 -5.13 -16.37 -3.55
C GLY A 323 -6.27 -16.32 -4.57
N ARG A 324 -6.14 -17.03 -5.70
CA ARG A 324 -7.20 -17.18 -6.70
C ARG A 324 -8.50 -17.73 -6.11
N LEU A 325 -8.42 -18.52 -5.03
CA LEU A 325 -9.58 -19.08 -4.33
C LEU A 325 -10.61 -18.00 -3.95
N TYR A 326 -10.15 -16.81 -3.56
CA TYR A 326 -11.01 -15.69 -3.17
C TYR A 326 -11.66 -14.97 -4.35
N TYR A 327 -11.19 -15.22 -5.57
CA TYR A 327 -11.72 -14.66 -6.81
C TYR A 327 -12.55 -15.68 -7.61
N THR A 328 -12.49 -16.97 -7.29
CA THR A 328 -13.21 -18.02 -7.99
C THR A 328 -14.38 -18.51 -7.16
N HIS A 329 -15.60 -18.25 -7.66
CA HIS A 329 -16.90 -18.67 -7.09
C HIS A 329 -17.40 -17.82 -5.91
N ALA A 330 -18.57 -17.21 -6.10
CA ALA A 330 -19.47 -16.90 -4.99
C ALA A 330 -20.24 -18.18 -4.67
N PRO A 331 -20.43 -18.58 -3.39
CA PRO A 331 -20.30 -17.80 -2.15
C PRO A 331 -18.86 -17.63 -1.63
N PRO A 332 -18.60 -16.65 -0.73
CA PRO A 332 -17.29 -16.47 -0.11
C PRO A 332 -16.82 -17.74 0.61
N PRO A 333 -15.50 -17.93 0.78
CA PRO A 333 -14.95 -19.08 1.51
C PRO A 333 -15.60 -19.24 2.89
N ASN A 334 -15.70 -20.47 3.37
CA ASN A 334 -16.14 -20.71 4.74
C ASN A 334 -15.13 -20.08 5.71
N MET A 335 -15.62 -19.53 6.82
CA MET A 335 -14.81 -18.90 7.87
C MET A 335 -13.59 -19.72 8.34
N PHE A 336 -13.66 -21.06 8.30
CA PHE A 336 -12.51 -21.92 8.58
C PHE A 336 -11.35 -21.70 7.60
N ILE A 337 -11.65 -21.58 6.30
CA ILE A 337 -10.66 -21.32 5.26
C ILE A 337 -10.02 -19.94 5.50
N ASP A 338 -10.80 -18.93 5.83
CA ASP A 338 -10.29 -17.58 6.14
C ASP A 338 -9.30 -17.61 7.29
N ILE A 339 -9.65 -18.29 8.38
CA ILE A 339 -8.79 -18.41 9.57
C ILE A 339 -7.49 -19.13 9.22
N MET A 340 -7.58 -20.24 8.48
CA MET A 340 -6.39 -21.00 8.06
C MET A 340 -5.49 -20.16 7.13
N PHE A 341 -6.08 -19.42 6.19
CA PHE A 341 -5.34 -18.55 5.29
C PHE A 341 -4.66 -17.40 6.05
N ALA A 342 -5.40 -16.69 6.91
CA ALA A 342 -4.87 -15.61 7.73
C ALA A 342 -3.74 -16.06 8.66
N ALA A 343 -3.87 -17.27 9.23
CA ALA A 343 -2.86 -17.85 10.11
C ALA A 343 -1.60 -18.27 9.35
N PHE A 344 -1.73 -19.04 8.26
CA PHE A 344 -0.60 -19.79 7.69
C PHE A 344 0.03 -19.18 6.43
N MET A 345 -0.71 -18.41 5.63
CA MET A 345 -0.17 -17.91 4.36
C MET A 345 1.01 -16.95 4.57
N LYS A 346 0.90 -16.00 5.50
CA LYS A 346 1.98 -15.06 5.81
C LYS A 346 3.24 -15.80 6.36
N PRO A 347 3.16 -16.72 7.34
CA PRO A 347 4.33 -17.49 7.77
C PRO A 347 4.95 -18.32 6.66
N VAL A 348 4.15 -19.07 5.88
CA VAL A 348 4.67 -19.92 4.80
C VAL A 348 5.42 -19.05 3.79
N PHE A 349 4.78 -18.00 3.28
CA PHE A 349 5.40 -17.10 2.31
C PHE A 349 6.67 -16.42 2.86
N SER A 350 6.63 -15.98 4.13
CA SER A 350 7.79 -15.39 4.81
C SER A 350 8.97 -16.36 4.92
N ILE A 351 8.71 -17.64 5.20
CA ILE A 351 9.75 -18.67 5.26
C ILE A 351 10.31 -18.96 3.87
N VAL A 352 9.47 -19.03 2.83
CA VAL A 352 9.93 -19.22 1.44
C VAL A 352 10.87 -18.08 1.04
N ILE A 353 10.40 -16.83 1.16
CA ILE A 353 11.18 -15.65 0.76
C ILE A 353 12.42 -15.47 1.63
N GLY A 354 12.29 -15.64 2.95
CA GLY A 354 13.43 -15.55 3.86
C GLY A 354 14.52 -16.58 3.56
N THR A 355 14.14 -17.80 3.20
CA THR A 355 15.12 -18.84 2.80
C THR A 355 15.81 -18.47 1.49
N VAL A 356 15.09 -17.86 0.54
CA VAL A 356 15.70 -17.33 -0.69
C VAL A 356 16.73 -16.25 -0.37
N ILE A 357 16.39 -15.28 0.50
CA ILE A 357 17.28 -14.21 0.95
C ILE A 357 18.52 -14.78 1.65
N VAL A 358 18.36 -15.76 2.55
CA VAL A 358 19.49 -16.44 3.19
C VAL A 358 20.39 -17.10 2.14
N GLY A 359 19.81 -17.75 1.13
CA GLY A 359 20.54 -18.33 0.01
C GLY A 359 21.37 -17.31 -0.77
N VAL A 360 20.84 -16.10 -0.97
CA VAL A 360 21.56 -14.97 -1.59
C VAL A 360 22.74 -14.54 -0.71
N VAL A 361 22.52 -14.36 0.59
CA VAL A 361 23.55 -13.88 1.54
C VAL A 361 24.71 -14.86 1.68
N ILE A 362 24.42 -16.15 1.76
CA ILE A 362 25.45 -17.20 1.85
C ILE A 362 26.09 -17.54 0.50
N GLN A 363 25.67 -16.87 -0.58
CA GLN A 363 26.11 -17.14 -1.96
C GLN A 363 25.92 -18.61 -2.35
N PHE A 364 24.74 -19.14 -2.05
CA PHE A 364 24.37 -20.53 -2.30
C PHE A 364 24.45 -20.89 -3.79
N GLU A 365 24.02 -19.96 -4.65
CA GLU A 365 23.95 -20.11 -6.10
C GLU A 365 24.61 -18.95 -6.84
N ASN A 366 25.31 -19.26 -7.93
CA ASN A 366 25.98 -18.25 -8.76
C ASN A 366 25.14 -17.75 -9.93
N LEU A 367 24.02 -18.42 -10.27
CA LEU A 367 23.25 -18.14 -11.50
C LEU A 367 22.73 -16.71 -11.54
N TYR A 368 22.07 -16.27 -10.46
CA TYR A 368 21.48 -14.93 -10.37
C TYR A 368 22.34 -13.97 -9.52
N TRP A 369 23.44 -14.44 -8.94
CA TRP A 369 24.30 -13.64 -8.05
C TRP A 369 24.84 -12.39 -8.76
N SER A 370 25.32 -12.53 -9.99
CA SER A 370 25.84 -11.41 -10.79
C SER A 370 24.79 -10.31 -11.01
N ALA A 371 23.51 -10.69 -11.14
CA ALA A 371 22.41 -9.74 -11.31
C ALA A 371 22.04 -9.07 -9.98
N VAL A 372 21.94 -9.83 -8.89
CA VAL A 372 21.55 -9.31 -7.56
C VAL A 372 22.65 -8.45 -6.93
N ALA A 373 23.91 -8.83 -7.10
CA ALA A 373 25.08 -8.10 -6.59
C ALA A 373 25.55 -6.98 -7.53
N TRP A 374 24.77 -6.65 -8.56
CA TRP A 374 25.14 -5.62 -9.53
C TRP A 374 25.23 -4.24 -8.86
N ARG A 375 26.38 -3.56 -9.05
CA ARG A 375 26.62 -2.21 -8.49
C ARG A 375 25.61 -1.16 -8.96
N GLY A 376 24.95 -1.39 -10.11
CA GLY A 376 23.88 -0.52 -10.61
C GLY A 376 22.73 -0.33 -9.61
N TRP A 377 22.47 -1.31 -8.73
CA TRP A 377 21.43 -1.21 -7.70
C TRP A 377 21.70 -0.16 -6.61
N THR A 378 22.92 0.40 -6.54
CA THR A 378 23.27 1.42 -5.55
C THR A 378 22.44 2.70 -5.69
N ILE A 379 22.12 3.11 -6.92
CA ILE A 379 21.32 4.32 -7.19
C ILE A 379 19.85 4.12 -6.78
N PRO A 380 19.12 3.14 -7.33
CA PRO A 380 17.71 2.94 -6.99
C PRO A 380 17.52 2.54 -5.52
N SER A 381 18.47 1.84 -4.89
CA SER A 381 18.39 1.55 -3.45
C SER A 381 18.43 2.82 -2.59
N ARG A 382 19.29 3.80 -2.92
CA ARG A 382 19.32 5.09 -2.21
C ARG A 382 18.07 5.94 -2.44
N LEU A 383 17.49 5.89 -3.64
CA LEU A 383 16.29 6.64 -3.99
C LEU A 383 14.99 5.95 -3.57
N SER A 384 15.05 4.69 -3.15
CA SER A 384 13.86 3.85 -2.91
C SER A 384 12.91 4.44 -1.87
N PHE A 385 13.43 5.00 -0.77
CA PHE A 385 12.61 5.62 0.27
C PHE A 385 11.88 6.87 -0.25
N SER A 386 12.61 7.78 -0.90
CA SER A 386 12.05 8.95 -1.57
C SER A 386 10.98 8.56 -2.61
N ALA A 387 11.25 7.57 -3.46
CA ALA A 387 10.30 7.08 -4.46
C ALA A 387 9.05 6.47 -3.80
N TYR A 388 9.22 5.73 -2.71
CA TYR A 388 8.14 5.15 -1.93
C TYR A 388 7.23 6.22 -1.28
N LEU A 389 7.75 7.36 -0.83
CA LEU A 389 6.89 8.43 -0.30
C LEU A 389 6.05 9.11 -1.39
N LEU A 390 6.56 9.20 -2.62
CA LEU A 390 5.92 9.95 -3.69
C LEU A 390 4.96 9.12 -4.55
N HIS A 391 5.13 7.80 -4.62
CA HIS A 391 4.45 6.98 -5.63
C HIS A 391 2.92 7.00 -5.53
N ILE A 392 2.33 7.01 -4.33
CA ILE A 392 0.87 7.09 -4.19
C ILE A 392 0.35 8.44 -4.64
N GLY A 393 1.07 9.53 -4.38
CA GLY A 393 0.67 10.85 -4.88
C GLY A 393 0.59 10.86 -6.41
N PHE A 394 1.60 10.29 -7.08
CA PHE A 394 1.58 10.16 -8.54
C PHE A 394 0.50 9.19 -9.04
N ALA A 395 0.28 8.08 -8.36
CA ALA A 395 -0.79 7.14 -8.69
C ALA A 395 -2.17 7.80 -8.57
N ARG A 396 -2.42 8.54 -7.47
CA ARG A 396 -3.65 9.29 -7.22
C ARG A 396 -3.89 10.35 -8.28
N ASN A 397 -2.90 11.21 -8.51
CA ASN A 397 -3.00 12.24 -9.55
C ASN A 397 -3.27 11.64 -10.93
N ASN A 398 -2.66 10.48 -11.20
CA ASN A 398 -2.88 9.80 -12.46
C ASN A 398 -4.30 9.24 -12.61
N VAL A 399 -4.90 8.73 -11.52
CA VAL A 399 -6.30 8.30 -11.50
C VAL A 399 -7.23 9.51 -11.61
N ALA A 400 -6.96 10.59 -10.87
CA ALA A 400 -7.73 11.84 -10.93
C ALA A 400 -7.74 12.47 -12.34
N ALA A 401 -6.66 12.31 -13.09
CA ALA A 401 -6.57 12.80 -14.47
C ALA A 401 -7.39 11.97 -15.48
N ILE A 402 -7.88 10.78 -15.12
CA ILE A 402 -8.67 9.92 -16.02
C ILE A 402 -10.15 10.28 -15.87
N THR A 403 -10.68 11.01 -16.86
CA THR A 403 -12.08 11.48 -16.92
C THR A 403 -13.00 10.59 -17.74
N THR A 404 -12.51 9.43 -18.19
CA THR A 404 -13.27 8.50 -19.03
C THR A 404 -13.18 7.09 -18.48
N VAL A 405 -14.26 6.32 -18.63
CA VAL A 405 -14.31 4.92 -18.21
C VAL A 405 -13.30 4.13 -19.04
N SER A 406 -12.15 3.85 -18.44
CA SER A 406 -11.07 3.11 -19.08
C SER A 406 -11.26 1.61 -18.91
N ARG A 407 -11.14 0.85 -20.01
CA ARG A 407 -11.20 -0.60 -19.94
C ARG A 407 -9.98 -1.13 -19.19
N THR A 408 -10.21 -1.70 -18.02
CA THR A 408 -9.15 -2.31 -17.23
C THR A 408 -8.64 -3.57 -17.94
N SER A 409 -7.34 -3.60 -18.26
CA SER A 409 -6.64 -4.74 -18.85
C SER A 409 -5.26 -4.87 -18.23
N LEU A 410 -4.70 -6.09 -18.21
CA LEU A 410 -3.35 -6.32 -17.69
C LEU A 410 -2.30 -5.43 -18.35
N TRP A 411 -2.44 -5.20 -19.66
CA TRP A 411 -1.55 -4.31 -20.41
C TRP A 411 -1.64 -2.86 -19.92
N MET A 412 -2.86 -2.34 -19.74
CA MET A 412 -3.06 -0.99 -19.22
C MET A 412 -2.55 -0.84 -17.79
N MET A 413 -2.75 -1.85 -16.94
CA MET A 413 -2.21 -1.88 -15.58
C MET A 413 -0.68 -1.84 -15.57
N LEU A 414 -0.03 -2.62 -16.44
CA LEU A 414 1.43 -2.66 -16.56
C LEU A 414 1.99 -1.31 -17.02
N LEU A 415 1.38 -0.70 -18.04
CA LEU A 415 1.77 0.63 -18.52
C LEU A 415 1.58 1.70 -17.44
N CYS A 416 0.48 1.63 -16.68
CA CYS A 416 0.23 2.53 -15.57
C CYS A 416 1.30 2.38 -14.46
N ALA A 417 1.60 1.14 -14.06
CA ALA A 417 2.63 0.86 -13.06
C ALA A 417 4.01 1.35 -13.50
N LEU A 418 4.39 1.12 -14.77
CA LEU A 418 5.64 1.60 -15.33
C LEU A 418 5.72 3.13 -15.31
N ARG A 419 4.65 3.81 -15.73
CA ARG A 419 4.56 5.27 -15.72
C ARG A 419 4.73 5.83 -14.31
N VAL A 420 3.96 5.33 -13.34
CA VAL A 420 4.04 5.78 -11.93
C VAL A 420 5.45 5.53 -11.39
N THR A 421 6.04 4.36 -11.67
CA THR A 421 7.39 4.01 -11.22
C THR A 421 8.43 4.99 -11.77
N ILE A 422 8.44 5.24 -13.08
CA ILE A 422 9.40 6.14 -13.73
C ILE A 422 9.29 7.56 -13.17
N VAL A 423 8.07 8.10 -13.09
CA VAL A 423 7.84 9.47 -12.58
C VAL A 423 8.24 9.57 -11.10
N SER A 424 7.98 8.52 -10.31
CA SER A 424 8.36 8.47 -8.90
C SER A 424 9.88 8.48 -8.72
N PHE A 425 10.63 7.70 -9.50
CA PHE A 425 12.10 7.67 -9.41
C PHE A 425 12.75 8.96 -9.93
N ILE A 426 12.21 9.59 -10.98
CA ILE A 426 12.70 10.89 -11.46
C ILE A 426 12.50 11.95 -10.37
N SER A 427 11.31 12.01 -9.79
CA SER A 427 10.97 12.98 -8.74
C SER A 427 11.71 12.70 -7.43
N ALA A 428 12.00 11.43 -7.14
CA ALA A 428 12.80 11.02 -5.98
C ALA A 428 14.23 11.58 -6.03
N ILE A 429 14.82 11.81 -7.21
CA ILE A 429 16.14 12.45 -7.32
C ILE A 429 16.09 13.87 -6.75
N VAL A 430 15.07 14.64 -7.15
CA VAL A 430 14.90 16.02 -6.68
C VAL A 430 14.63 16.03 -5.17
N PHE A 431 13.71 15.18 -4.70
CA PHE A 431 13.38 15.08 -3.28
C PHE A 431 14.58 14.64 -2.43
N TRP A 432 15.37 13.66 -2.91
CA TRP A 432 16.55 13.18 -2.21
C TRP A 432 17.64 14.25 -2.08
N LEU A 433 17.85 15.07 -3.12
CA LEU A 433 18.82 16.17 -3.11
C LEU A 433 18.39 17.33 -2.22
N MET A 434 17.10 17.69 -2.24
CA MET A 434 16.59 18.88 -1.56
C MET A 434 16.18 18.63 -0.11
N VAL A 435 15.72 17.42 0.22
CA VAL A 435 15.12 17.11 1.52
C VAL A 435 15.94 16.05 2.25
N GLU A 436 16.06 14.86 1.67
CA GLU A 436 16.61 13.70 2.40
C GLU A 436 18.09 13.87 2.75
N THR A 437 18.93 14.26 1.79
CA THR A 437 20.38 14.40 1.99
C THR A 437 20.73 15.54 2.97
N PRO A 438 20.18 16.76 2.82
CA PRO A 438 20.41 17.83 3.79
C PRO A 438 19.98 17.46 5.21
N LEU A 439 18.78 16.88 5.38
CA LEU A 439 18.30 16.46 6.70
C LEU A 439 19.18 15.37 7.31
N ASN A 440 19.60 14.38 6.52
CA ASN A 440 20.51 13.34 6.99
C ASN A 440 21.87 13.91 7.44
N ASN A 441 22.38 14.92 6.75
CA ASN A 441 23.63 15.58 7.15
C ASN A 441 23.44 16.39 8.44
N VAL A 442 22.34 17.12 8.56
CA VAL A 442 22.00 17.86 9.79
C VAL A 442 21.90 16.90 10.99
N VAL A 443 21.15 15.80 10.86
CA VAL A 443 21.03 14.77 11.90
C VAL A 443 22.40 14.18 12.25
N LYS A 444 23.21 13.87 11.25
CA LYS A 444 24.58 13.37 11.49
C LYS A 444 25.39 14.37 12.30
N GLU A 445 25.36 15.66 11.99
CA GLU A 445 26.12 16.67 12.75
C GLU A 445 25.60 16.83 14.19
N PHE A 446 24.29 16.81 14.39
CA PHE A 446 23.70 16.87 15.74
C PHE A 446 24.13 15.68 16.63
N PHE A 447 24.29 14.48 16.05
CA PHE A 447 24.66 13.27 16.80
C PHE A 447 26.16 12.90 16.72
N SER A 448 26.93 13.46 15.77
CA SER A 448 28.38 13.22 15.61
C SER A 448 29.21 14.01 16.63
N GLY A 449 28.68 15.13 17.15
CA GLY A 449 29.32 15.94 18.19
C GLY A 449 29.65 15.18 19.49
N GLN A 450 29.08 13.99 19.71
CA GLN A 450 29.41 13.13 20.85
C GLN A 450 30.64 12.24 20.64
N LYS A 451 31.08 11.98 19.40
CA LYS A 451 32.29 11.18 19.14
C LYS A 451 33.58 11.99 19.19
N ALA A 452 33.55 13.26 18.80
CA ALA A 452 34.74 14.12 18.77
C ALA A 452 35.33 14.43 20.16
N ILE A 453 34.52 14.40 21.23
CA ILE A 453 35.00 14.73 22.59
C ILE A 453 35.80 13.58 23.23
N LYS A 454 35.73 12.35 22.69
CA LYS A 454 36.44 11.18 23.24
C LYS A 454 37.80 10.90 22.61
N GLU A 455 38.09 11.44 21.42
CA GLU A 455 39.36 11.19 20.72
C GLU A 455 40.43 12.28 20.97
N ASP A 456 40.06 13.44 21.54
CA ASP A 456 40.97 14.58 21.73
C ASP A 456 41.82 14.54 23.04
N LYS A 457 41.94 13.39 23.71
CA LYS A 457 42.72 13.27 24.96
C LYS A 457 43.78 12.16 25.02
N THR A 458 44.18 11.59 23.88
CA THR A 458 45.32 10.64 23.88
C THR A 458 46.26 10.85 22.69
N GLU A 459 47.33 11.59 23.01
CA GLU A 459 48.69 11.57 22.45
C GLU A 459 49.03 12.27 21.11
N PRO A 460 50.25 12.86 21.05
CA PRO A 460 50.64 13.85 20.04
C PRO A 460 51.29 13.24 18.79
N SER A 461 51.22 14.01 17.71
CA SER A 461 51.68 13.72 16.35
C SER A 461 53.20 13.73 16.17
N VAL A 462 53.81 12.58 15.83
CA VAL A 462 55.08 12.47 15.09
C VAL A 462 55.08 11.19 14.22
N ASP A 463 55.55 11.32 12.98
CA ASP A 463 55.93 10.30 11.97
C ASP A 463 54.91 9.28 11.45
N LYS A 464 54.26 9.64 10.33
CA LYS A 464 53.55 8.71 9.42
C LYS A 464 54.16 8.61 8.02
N HIS A 465 55.19 9.39 7.69
CA HIS A 465 55.72 9.42 6.32
C HIS A 465 56.80 8.34 6.07
N GLU A 466 57.62 8.02 7.07
CA GLU A 466 58.72 7.04 6.95
C GLU A 466 58.20 5.60 6.87
N HIS A 467 57.08 5.30 7.53
CA HIS A 467 56.52 3.93 7.57
C HIS A 467 55.81 3.52 6.26
N ILE A 468 55.47 4.46 5.38
CA ILE A 468 54.78 4.17 4.11
C ILE A 468 55.79 3.77 3.01
N GLU A 469 56.96 4.42 2.97
CA GLU A 469 57.99 4.09 1.97
C GLU A 469 58.59 2.70 2.20
N ASP A 470 58.86 2.32 3.45
CA ASP A 470 59.37 0.99 3.80
C ASP A 470 58.36 -0.13 3.48
N LYS A 471 57.07 0.17 3.59
CA LYS A 471 56.01 -0.80 3.29
C LYS A 471 55.84 -1.02 1.79
N ILE A 472 55.96 0.05 0.99
CA ILE A 472 55.92 -0.04 -0.47
C ILE A 472 57.15 -0.76 -1.02
N ALA A 473 58.34 -0.50 -0.45
CA ALA A 473 59.57 -1.19 -0.85
C ALA A 473 59.48 -2.71 -0.60
N LYS A 474 58.95 -3.12 0.57
CA LYS A 474 58.79 -4.52 0.96
C LYS A 474 57.74 -5.26 0.12
N ASP A 475 56.60 -4.63 -0.15
CA ASP A 475 55.55 -5.22 -1.00
C ASP A 475 56.04 -5.36 -2.46
N THR A 476 56.86 -4.43 -2.94
CA THR A 476 57.44 -4.49 -4.30
C THR A 476 58.47 -5.62 -4.43
N SER A 477 59.30 -5.85 -3.39
CA SER A 477 60.26 -6.97 -3.40
C SER A 477 59.59 -8.35 -3.36
N GLU A 478 58.50 -8.52 -2.58
CA GLU A 478 57.77 -9.79 -2.53
C GLU A 478 57.06 -10.13 -3.86
N ILE A 479 56.61 -9.11 -4.60
CA ILE A 479 55.98 -9.29 -5.91
C ILE A 479 57.03 -9.69 -6.95
N LEU A 480 58.20 -9.06 -6.95
CA LEU A 480 59.30 -9.41 -7.86
C LEU A 480 59.82 -10.83 -7.62
N GLU A 481 59.95 -11.25 -6.36
CA GLU A 481 60.38 -12.61 -6.01
C GLU A 481 59.35 -13.67 -6.44
N LYS A 482 58.04 -13.36 -6.39
CA LYS A 482 56.97 -14.23 -6.92
C LYS A 482 56.99 -14.36 -8.44
N ILE A 483 57.30 -13.28 -9.16
CA ILE A 483 57.39 -13.30 -10.63
C ILE A 483 58.62 -14.09 -11.08
N GLU A 484 59.75 -13.93 -10.39
CA GLU A 484 60.98 -14.67 -10.69
C GLU A 484 60.82 -16.18 -10.44
N ASN A 485 60.19 -16.55 -9.32
CA ASN A 485 59.89 -17.96 -9.01
C ASN A 485 58.90 -18.61 -10.00
N ASN A 486 57.90 -17.88 -10.49
CA ASN A 486 56.98 -18.38 -11.52
C ASN A 486 57.66 -18.56 -12.88
N ASN A 487 58.59 -17.67 -13.25
CA ASN A 487 59.36 -17.79 -14.48
C ASN A 487 60.35 -18.98 -14.45
N VAL A 488 60.93 -19.27 -13.28
CA VAL A 488 61.76 -20.48 -13.06
C VAL A 488 60.90 -21.76 -13.13
N PHE A 489 59.67 -21.73 -12.61
CA PHE A 489 58.75 -22.87 -12.68
C PHE A 489 58.29 -23.16 -14.12
N MET A 490 58.06 -22.13 -14.93
CA MET A 490 57.72 -22.26 -16.35
C MET A 490 58.89 -22.77 -17.20
N ARG A 491 60.13 -22.31 -16.92
CA ARG A 491 61.35 -22.84 -17.59
C ARG A 491 61.60 -24.32 -17.29
N LYS A 492 61.36 -24.78 -16.06
CA LYS A 492 61.51 -26.20 -15.69
C LYS A 492 60.47 -27.13 -16.34
N ARG A 493 59.30 -26.59 -16.73
CA ARG A 493 58.26 -27.35 -17.45
C ARG A 493 58.60 -27.53 -18.94
N LEU A 494 59.22 -26.54 -19.58
CA LEU A 494 59.58 -26.59 -21.00
C LEU A 494 60.80 -27.48 -21.29
N VAL A 495 61.73 -27.65 -20.34
CA VAL A 495 62.90 -28.54 -20.50
C VAL A 495 62.55 -30.03 -20.26
N ARG A 496 61.35 -30.34 -19.74
CA ARG A 496 60.87 -31.72 -19.56
C ARG A 496 60.03 -32.25 -20.72
N SER A 497 59.78 -31.45 -21.77
CA SER A 497 59.00 -31.84 -22.96
C SER A 497 59.79 -31.72 -24.27
N SER A 498 61.12 -31.77 -24.22
CA SER A 498 62.00 -31.86 -25.39
C SER A 498 62.80 -33.16 -25.35
#